data_AF-A0A015K489-F1
#
_entry.id   AF-A0A015K489-F1
#
_cell.length_a   1.000
_cell.length_b   1.000
_cell.length_c   1.000
_cell.angle_alpha   90.00
_cell.angle_beta   90.00
_cell.angle_gamma   90.00
#
_symmetry.space_group_name_H-M   'P 1'
#
loop_
_entity.id
_entity.type
_entity.pdbx_description
1 polymer ?
#
loop_
_entity_poly.entity_id
_entity_poly.type
_entity_poly.pdbx_seq_one_letter_code
_entity_poly.pdbx_strand_id
1 'polypeptide(L)'
;MNSSDASFTSIFSKIIYNDKDISSFKLLLRGTRDGFKPRKFHEICDDQSHTVTIIKVRDRNEILGGYNPIAWKSDDDYSYTKGSFIFSFKDNNNIENHILSRSISRFSTIHNRSSSCLEFGLSDLTLLDGRGHCKKYDYEKPIRETADYFLVEEYEVFQIV
;
A
#
# COMPACT_ATOMS: atom_id res chain seq x y z
N MET A 1 -0.82 23.88 -13.05
CA MET A 1 -0.30 22.80 -12.18
C MET A 1 -0.93 22.99 -10.82
N ASN A 2 -1.78 22.06 -10.40
CA ASN A 2 -2.55 22.20 -9.16
C ASN A 2 -1.64 21.98 -7.95
N SER A 3 -1.80 22.82 -6.93
CA SER A 3 -1.02 22.83 -5.69
C SER A 3 -1.12 21.53 -4.86
N SER A 4 -2.03 20.62 -5.19
CA SER A 4 -2.23 19.32 -4.55
C SER A 4 -1.19 18.26 -4.95
N ASP A 5 -0.61 18.34 -6.15
CA ASP A 5 0.42 17.39 -6.62
C ASP A 5 1.75 17.57 -5.87
N ALA A 6 2.05 18.81 -5.49
CA ALA A 6 3.29 19.15 -4.78
C ALA A 6 3.34 18.59 -3.35
N SER A 7 2.19 18.37 -2.69
CA SER A 7 2.15 17.93 -1.29
C SER A 7 2.37 16.42 -1.15
N PHE A 8 1.88 15.62 -2.11
CA PHE A 8 2.09 14.18 -2.13
C PHE A 8 3.59 13.89 -2.31
N THR A 9 4.20 14.36 -3.40
CA THR A 9 5.62 14.12 -3.68
C THR A 9 6.55 14.62 -2.57
N SER A 10 6.23 15.74 -1.90
CA SER A 10 7.07 16.33 -0.84
C SER A 10 7.18 15.49 0.43
N ILE A 11 6.09 14.93 0.96
CA ILE A 11 6.18 14.07 2.15
C ILE A 11 6.66 12.66 1.80
N PHE A 12 6.26 12.09 0.67
CA PHE A 12 6.85 10.82 0.23
C PHE A 12 8.34 10.97 -0.06
N SER A 13 8.77 12.13 -0.59
CA SER A 13 10.19 12.45 -0.72
C SER A 13 10.92 12.40 0.63
N LYS A 14 10.31 12.94 1.69
CA LYS A 14 10.89 12.91 3.04
C LYS A 14 10.84 11.53 3.73
N ILE A 15 9.76 10.75 3.54
CA ILE A 15 9.56 9.45 4.20
C ILE A 15 10.41 8.35 3.54
N ILE A 16 10.38 8.29 2.20
CA ILE A 16 11.06 7.25 1.42
C ILE A 16 12.56 7.60 1.26
N TYR A 17 12.87 8.88 1.03
CA TYR A 17 14.18 9.32 0.54
C TYR A 17 15.00 10.06 1.58
N ASN A 18 14.76 9.80 2.87
CA ASN A 18 15.46 10.27 4.08
C ASN A 18 17.01 10.40 3.89
N ASP A 19 17.45 11.41 3.14
CA ASP A 19 18.75 11.53 2.45
C ASP A 19 19.30 10.24 1.78
N LYS A 20 18.44 9.29 1.40
CA LYS A 20 18.84 8.06 0.68
C LYS A 20 18.53 8.15 -0.80
N ASP A 21 19.51 7.70 -1.59
CA ASP A 21 19.55 7.84 -3.05
C ASP A 21 18.27 7.31 -3.71
N ILE A 22 17.58 8.20 -4.43
CA ILE A 22 16.36 7.95 -5.21
C ILE A 22 16.55 6.79 -6.18
N SER A 23 17.80 6.48 -6.55
CA SER A 23 18.16 5.32 -7.37
C SER A 23 17.72 3.97 -6.81
N SER A 24 17.33 3.89 -5.53
CA SER A 24 16.89 2.65 -4.86
C SER A 24 15.39 2.34 -5.01
N PHE A 25 14.60 3.18 -5.68
CA PHE A 25 13.17 2.93 -5.89
C PHE A 25 12.79 3.02 -7.38
N LYS A 26 12.08 1.99 -7.85
CA LYS A 26 11.52 1.91 -9.21
C LYS A 26 9.99 1.97 -9.13
N LEU A 27 9.39 3.01 -9.71
CA LEU A 27 7.93 3.08 -9.87
C LEU A 27 7.47 1.97 -10.84
N LEU A 28 6.63 1.05 -10.36
CA LEU A 28 6.03 0.00 -11.17
C LEU A 28 4.69 0.48 -11.73
N LEU A 29 3.80 0.90 -10.83
CA LEU A 29 2.40 1.20 -11.16
C LEU A 29 1.98 2.53 -10.52
N ARG A 30 1.19 3.31 -11.26
CA ARG A 30 0.45 4.47 -10.75
C ARG A 30 -1.01 4.38 -11.16
N GLY A 31 -1.94 4.44 -10.20
CA GLY A 31 -3.37 4.25 -10.42
C GLY A 31 -3.97 5.23 -11.44
N THR A 32 -3.64 6.52 -11.36
CA THR A 32 -4.13 7.52 -12.33
C THR A 32 -3.54 7.36 -13.74
N ARG A 33 -2.38 6.71 -13.88
CA ARG A 33 -1.72 6.45 -15.17
C ARG A 33 -2.15 5.13 -15.80
N ASP A 34 -2.15 4.07 -15.00
CA ASP A 34 -2.29 2.69 -15.48
C ASP A 34 -3.70 2.14 -15.22
N GLY A 35 -4.38 2.63 -14.18
CA GLY A 35 -5.73 2.23 -13.78
C GLY A 35 -5.80 1.55 -12.41
N PHE A 36 -7.02 1.47 -11.87
CA PHE A 36 -7.29 0.95 -10.52
C PHE A 36 -7.82 -0.49 -10.48
N LYS A 37 -7.87 -1.18 -11.62
CA LYS A 37 -8.45 -2.52 -11.73
C LYS A 37 -7.43 -3.62 -11.41
N PRO A 38 -7.82 -4.70 -10.72
CA PRO A 38 -6.94 -5.85 -10.40
C PRO A 38 -6.17 -6.38 -11.59
N ARG A 39 -6.83 -6.50 -12.75
CA ARG A 39 -6.19 -6.98 -13.99
C ARG A 39 -4.91 -6.23 -14.32
N LYS A 40 -4.91 -4.90 -14.17
CA LYS A 40 -3.73 -4.08 -14.50
C LYS A 40 -2.67 -4.15 -13.42
N PHE A 41 -3.08 -4.30 -12.16
CA PHE A 41 -2.15 -4.56 -11.07
C PHE A 41 -1.36 -5.85 -11.34
N HIS A 42 -2.05 -6.97 -11.56
CA HIS A 42 -1.41 -8.26 -11.76
C HIS A 42 -0.54 -8.31 -13.03
N GLU A 43 -0.94 -7.63 -14.11
CA GLU A 43 -0.11 -7.47 -15.31
C GLU A 43 1.26 -6.81 -15.04
N ILE A 44 1.34 -5.92 -14.04
CA ILE A 44 2.53 -5.11 -13.76
C ILE A 44 3.30 -5.61 -12.53
N CYS A 45 2.59 -6.00 -11.48
CA CYS A 45 3.13 -6.21 -10.14
C CYS A 45 3.36 -7.68 -9.79
N ASP A 46 2.72 -8.63 -10.48
CA ASP A 46 2.99 -10.05 -10.23
C ASP A 46 4.48 -10.35 -10.50
N ASP A 47 5.01 -11.30 -9.74
CA ASP A 47 6.44 -11.64 -9.67
C ASP A 47 7.36 -10.53 -9.14
N GLN A 48 6.85 -9.31 -8.89
CA GLN A 48 7.62 -8.24 -8.27
C GLN A 48 7.65 -8.42 -6.75
N SER A 49 8.87 -8.47 -6.20
CA SER A 49 9.13 -8.53 -4.76
C SER A 49 9.68 -7.21 -4.23
N HIS A 50 9.82 -7.09 -2.91
CA HIS A 50 10.33 -5.89 -2.24
C HIS A 50 9.57 -4.63 -2.65
N THR A 51 8.24 -4.71 -2.60
CA THR A 51 7.38 -3.62 -3.07
C THR A 51 6.79 -2.84 -1.92
N VAL A 52 6.68 -1.52 -2.08
CA VAL A 52 5.94 -0.63 -1.20
C VAL A 52 4.75 -0.09 -1.99
N THR A 53 3.55 -0.26 -1.46
CA THR A 53 2.35 0.40 -1.97
C THR A 53 1.99 1.59 -1.10
N ILE A 54 1.66 2.70 -1.74
CA ILE A 54 1.22 3.94 -1.13
C ILE A 54 -0.17 4.26 -1.68
N ILE A 55 -1.10 4.62 -0.80
CA ILE A 55 -2.50 4.88 -1.14
C ILE A 55 -2.90 6.24 -0.55
N LYS A 56 -3.38 7.13 -1.40
CA LYS A 56 -4.02 8.39 -0.99
C LYS A 56 -5.53 8.20 -0.93
N VAL A 57 -6.10 8.46 0.24
CA VAL A 57 -7.55 8.38 0.44
C VAL A 57 -8.20 9.66 -0.09
N ARG A 58 -9.26 9.52 -0.91
CA ARG A 58 -9.99 10.65 -1.47
C ARG A 58 -10.69 11.47 -0.39
N ASP A 59 -10.68 12.78 -0.56
CA ASP A 59 -11.33 13.76 0.33
C ASP A 59 -10.85 13.69 1.79
N ARG A 60 -9.68 13.08 2.04
CA ARG A 60 -9.06 12.97 3.36
C ARG A 60 -7.58 13.25 3.27
N ASN A 61 -7.02 13.81 4.34
CA ASN A 61 -5.58 14.02 4.46
C ASN A 61 -4.84 12.75 4.92
N GLU A 62 -5.30 11.59 4.47
CA GLU A 62 -4.94 10.27 4.99
C GLU A 62 -4.15 9.49 3.94
N ILE A 63 -2.99 8.98 4.37
CA ILE A 63 -2.17 8.07 3.58
C ILE A 63 -2.17 6.71 4.24
N LEU A 64 -2.33 5.67 3.43
CA LEU A 64 -2.25 4.28 3.81
C LEU A 64 -1.21 3.57 2.96
N GLY A 65 -0.76 2.40 3.38
CA GLY A 65 0.12 1.61 2.54
C GLY A 65 0.64 0.37 3.22
N GLY A 66 1.49 -0.35 2.50
CA GLY A 66 2.11 -1.56 3.00
C GLY A 66 3.32 -1.97 2.19
N TYR A 67 4.23 -2.67 2.87
CA TYR A 67 5.43 -3.26 2.28
C TYR A 67 5.24 -4.77 2.17
N ASN A 68 5.37 -5.28 0.94
CA ASN A 68 5.41 -6.71 0.66
C ASN A 68 6.84 -7.12 0.24
N PRO A 69 7.59 -7.86 1.09
CA PRO A 69 8.95 -8.30 0.76
C PRO A 69 9.00 -9.44 -0.26
N ILE A 70 7.91 -10.19 -0.45
CA ILE A 70 7.85 -11.34 -1.35
C ILE A 70 7.16 -10.96 -2.66
N ALA A 71 7.26 -11.83 -3.66
CA ALA A 71 6.58 -11.63 -4.93
C ALA A 71 5.06 -11.58 -4.76
N TRP A 72 4.40 -10.63 -5.44
CA TRP A 72 2.95 -10.70 -5.64
C TRP A 72 2.59 -11.87 -6.56
N LYS A 73 1.39 -12.42 -6.35
CA LYS A 73 0.80 -13.48 -7.18
C LYS A 73 -0.70 -13.24 -7.30
N SER A 74 -1.31 -13.97 -8.22
CA SER A 74 -2.76 -14.02 -8.44
C SER A 74 -3.27 -15.47 -8.44
N ASP A 75 -2.78 -16.31 -7.52
CA ASP A 75 -3.08 -17.75 -7.44
C ASP A 75 -4.23 -18.11 -6.48
N ASP A 76 -4.90 -17.10 -5.91
CA ASP A 76 -6.00 -17.25 -4.95
C ASP A 76 -5.61 -18.04 -3.68
N ASP A 77 -4.33 -17.96 -3.29
CA ASP A 77 -3.77 -18.58 -2.08
C ASP A 77 -3.14 -17.55 -1.13
N TYR A 78 -2.68 -18.01 0.03
CA TYR A 78 -1.99 -17.21 1.03
C TYR A 78 -0.49 -17.38 0.93
N SER A 79 0.23 -16.28 1.11
CA SER A 79 1.68 -16.29 1.25
C SER A 79 2.09 -15.75 2.63
N TYR A 80 3.09 -16.41 3.20
CA TYR A 80 3.63 -16.07 4.51
C TYR A 80 4.95 -15.31 4.38
N THR A 81 5.10 -14.23 5.16
CA THR A 81 6.38 -13.55 5.35
C THR A 81 6.44 -12.80 6.67
N LYS A 82 7.61 -12.77 7.31
CA LYS A 82 7.84 -11.99 8.54
C LYS A 82 8.15 -10.51 8.28
N GLY A 83 8.54 -10.17 7.05
CA GLY A 83 9.01 -8.84 6.71
C GLY A 83 7.90 -7.84 6.39
N SER A 84 6.65 -8.29 6.25
CA SER A 84 5.54 -7.44 5.86
C SER A 84 5.10 -6.49 6.98
N PHE A 85 4.76 -5.27 6.60
CA PHE A 85 4.13 -4.29 7.47
C PHE A 85 3.16 -3.42 6.67
N ILE A 86 2.12 -2.95 7.34
CA ILE A 86 1.20 -1.92 6.83
C ILE A 86 1.35 -0.65 7.67
N PHE A 87 0.99 0.48 7.09
CA PHE A 87 1.13 1.76 7.76
C PHE A 87 0.00 2.73 7.43
N SER A 88 -0.13 3.76 8.26
CA SER A 88 -0.92 4.95 7.96
C SER A 88 -0.29 6.22 8.49
N PHE A 89 -0.61 7.33 7.83
CA PHE A 89 -0.33 8.69 8.27
C PHE A 89 -1.64 9.47 8.27
N LYS A 90 -2.04 9.98 9.44
CA LYS A 90 -3.28 10.77 9.60
C LYS A 90 -3.18 12.18 9.03
N ASP A 91 -1.95 12.67 8.94
CA ASP A 91 -1.61 13.94 8.35
C ASP A 91 -0.45 13.70 7.40
N ASN A 92 -0.75 13.61 6.11
CA ASN A 92 -0.27 14.69 5.25
C ASN A 92 1.17 15.14 5.45
N ASN A 93 1.33 16.07 6.38
CA ASN A 93 2.52 16.87 6.61
C ASN A 93 3.29 16.50 7.89
N ASN A 94 2.79 15.55 8.68
CA ASN A 94 3.42 15.17 9.96
C ASN A 94 3.57 13.65 10.11
N ILE A 95 4.83 13.20 10.04
CA ILE A 95 5.21 11.79 10.20
C ILE A 95 5.13 11.30 11.66
N GLU A 96 5.04 12.20 12.65
CA GLU A 96 5.02 11.82 14.07
C GLU A 96 3.76 11.03 14.41
N ASN A 97 2.64 11.32 13.74
CA ASN A 97 1.37 10.63 13.92
C ASN A 97 1.19 9.48 12.93
N HIS A 98 2.22 8.63 12.81
CA HIS A 98 2.17 7.43 11.99
C HIS A 98 1.78 6.20 12.79
N ILE A 99 1.12 5.25 12.12
CA ILE A 99 0.96 3.89 12.62
C ILE A 99 1.81 2.99 11.74
N LEU A 100 2.66 2.20 12.37
CA LEU A 100 3.34 1.06 11.75
C LEU A 100 2.83 -0.21 12.41
N SER A 101 2.34 -1.14 11.61
CA SER A 101 1.72 -2.39 12.05
C SER A 101 2.37 -3.55 11.32
N ARG A 102 3.01 -4.47 12.07
CA ARG A 102 3.72 -5.61 11.47
C ARG A 102 2.84 -6.85 11.42
N SER A 103 3.13 -7.75 10.48
CA SER A 103 2.43 -9.05 10.41
C SER A 103 2.75 -9.89 11.65
N ILE A 104 1.71 -10.34 12.35
CA ILE A 104 1.80 -11.33 13.44
C ILE A 104 1.24 -12.70 13.03
N SER A 105 0.55 -12.76 11.90
CA SER A 105 0.05 -14.01 11.33
C SER A 105 1.20 -14.99 11.07
N ARG A 106 0.93 -16.27 11.28
CA ARG A 106 1.84 -17.38 10.92
C ARG A 106 1.48 -18.03 9.59
N PHE A 107 0.37 -17.64 8.98
CA PHE A 107 -0.23 -18.36 7.85
C PHE A 107 -0.64 -17.43 6.69
N SER A 108 -1.11 -16.22 6.98
CA SER A 108 -1.81 -15.39 5.99
C SER A 108 -1.30 -13.95 6.01
N THR A 109 -0.07 -13.71 5.56
CA THR A 109 0.50 -12.34 5.53
C THR A 109 0.05 -11.55 4.32
N ILE A 110 0.02 -12.21 3.16
CA ILE A 110 -0.44 -11.67 1.87
C ILE A 110 -1.47 -12.65 1.32
N HIS A 111 -2.62 -12.14 0.87
CA HIS A 111 -3.62 -12.93 0.19
C HIS A 111 -3.57 -12.61 -1.31
N ASN A 112 -3.19 -13.59 -2.11
CA ASN A 112 -2.92 -13.45 -3.55
C ASN A 112 -4.21 -13.55 -4.38
N ARG A 113 -5.24 -12.81 -3.95
CA ARG A 113 -6.56 -12.87 -4.57
C ARG A 113 -6.51 -12.24 -5.96
N SER A 114 -6.81 -13.01 -7.00
CA SER A 114 -6.81 -12.58 -8.40
C SER A 114 -7.82 -11.47 -8.72
N SER A 115 -8.82 -11.32 -7.85
CA SER A 115 -9.86 -10.30 -7.93
C SER A 115 -9.59 -9.05 -7.10
N SER A 116 -8.44 -8.92 -6.42
CA SER A 116 -8.01 -7.72 -5.68
C SER A 116 -6.74 -7.14 -6.33
N CYS A 117 -6.48 -5.85 -6.16
CA CYS A 117 -5.16 -5.31 -6.52
C CYS A 117 -4.11 -5.73 -5.47
N LEU A 118 -4.43 -5.59 -4.18
CA LEU A 118 -3.57 -6.05 -3.10
C LEU A 118 -4.43 -6.42 -1.90
N GLU A 119 -3.93 -7.35 -1.10
CA GLU A 119 -4.55 -7.76 0.15
C GLU A 119 -3.46 -8.17 1.16
N PHE A 120 -3.22 -7.29 2.13
CA PHE A 120 -2.38 -7.57 3.29
C PHE A 120 -3.25 -8.18 4.38
N GLY A 121 -2.90 -9.38 4.83
CA GLY A 121 -3.67 -10.12 5.84
C GLY A 121 -5.05 -10.54 5.34
N LEU A 122 -5.92 -10.96 6.26
CA LEU A 122 -7.33 -11.20 6.00
C LEU A 122 -8.12 -9.88 6.01
N SER A 123 -7.77 -8.97 5.09
CA SER A 123 -8.35 -7.63 4.95
C SER A 123 -7.85 -6.53 5.92
N ASP A 124 -6.65 -6.69 6.49
CA ASP A 124 -5.99 -5.62 7.25
C ASP A 124 -5.71 -4.38 6.38
N LEU A 125 -5.41 -4.60 5.10
CA LEU A 125 -5.45 -3.58 4.05
C LEU A 125 -5.76 -4.24 2.70
N THR A 126 -6.88 -3.87 2.08
CA THR A 126 -7.29 -4.37 0.75
C THR A 126 -7.52 -3.20 -0.20
N LEU A 127 -7.17 -3.38 -1.47
CA LEU A 127 -7.48 -2.46 -2.57
C LEU A 127 -8.14 -3.22 -3.71
N LEU A 128 -9.28 -2.72 -4.20
CA LEU A 128 -10.04 -3.28 -5.31
C LEU A 128 -10.78 -2.17 -6.06
N ASP A 129 -10.48 -2.00 -7.35
CA ASP A 129 -11.28 -1.16 -8.26
C ASP A 129 -11.51 0.26 -7.72
N GLY A 130 -10.41 0.89 -7.25
CA GLY A 130 -10.42 2.24 -6.70
C GLY A 130 -11.09 2.39 -5.33
N ARG A 131 -11.42 1.27 -4.67
CA ARG A 131 -11.93 1.21 -3.31
C ARG A 131 -10.95 0.48 -2.42
N GLY A 132 -10.84 0.91 -1.17
CA GLY A 132 -10.07 0.20 -0.16
C GLY A 132 -10.86 -0.07 1.11
N HIS A 133 -10.34 -0.99 1.91
CA HIS A 133 -10.88 -1.38 3.20
C HIS A 133 -9.73 -1.76 4.15
N CYS A 134 -9.89 -1.46 5.44
CA CYS A 134 -8.93 -1.84 6.47
C CYS A 134 -9.67 -2.39 7.68
N LYS A 135 -9.42 -3.64 8.05
CA LYS A 135 -9.94 -4.24 9.28
C LYS A 135 -8.87 -5.12 9.90
N LYS A 136 -8.48 -4.80 11.13
CA LYS A 136 -7.39 -5.50 11.82
C LYS A 136 -7.74 -6.96 12.08
N TYR A 137 -6.89 -7.86 11.59
CA TYR A 137 -6.90 -9.30 11.87
C TYR A 137 -5.47 -9.80 12.12
N ASP A 138 -4.65 -9.79 11.07
CA ASP A 138 -3.34 -10.46 10.98
C ASP A 138 -2.15 -9.55 11.29
N TYR A 139 -2.38 -8.24 11.40
CA TYR A 139 -1.37 -7.26 11.75
C TYR A 139 -1.57 -6.73 13.18
N GLU A 140 -0.50 -6.25 13.80
CA GLU A 140 -0.44 -5.89 15.24
C GLU A 140 -1.48 -4.84 15.65
N LYS A 141 -1.68 -3.84 14.80
CA LYS A 141 -2.46 -2.63 15.06
C LYS A 141 -3.40 -2.32 13.89
N PRO A 142 -4.60 -1.78 14.15
CA PRO A 142 -5.41 -1.18 13.09
C PRO A 142 -4.70 0.05 12.54
N ILE A 143 -4.73 0.23 11.21
CA ILE A 143 -4.19 1.43 10.55
C ILE A 143 -5.25 2.50 10.29
N ARG A 144 -6.53 2.21 10.53
CA ARG A 144 -7.66 3.13 10.46
C ARG A 144 -8.59 2.94 11.66
N GLU A 145 -9.28 4.00 12.06
CA GLU A 145 -10.22 3.98 13.19
C GLU A 145 -11.50 3.20 12.85
N THR A 146 -11.98 3.31 11.61
CA THR A 146 -13.20 2.69 11.12
C THR A 146 -12.90 1.64 10.07
N ALA A 147 -13.69 0.57 10.04
CA ALA A 147 -13.68 -0.43 8.97
C ALA A 147 -14.53 -0.01 7.75
N ASP A 148 -14.88 1.25 7.62
CA ASP A 148 -15.65 1.72 6.46
C ASP A 148 -14.80 1.68 5.19
N TYR A 149 -15.45 1.36 4.07
CA TYR A 149 -14.83 1.48 2.75
C TYR A 149 -14.41 2.93 2.49
N PHE A 150 -13.32 3.09 1.75
CA PHE A 150 -12.85 4.38 1.30
C PHE A 150 -12.59 4.39 -0.20
N LEU A 151 -12.71 5.59 -0.80
CA LEU A 151 -12.37 5.81 -2.19
C LEU A 151 -10.90 6.21 -2.29
N VAL A 152 -10.25 5.76 -3.35
CA VAL A 152 -8.84 6.02 -3.60
C VAL A 152 -8.73 7.21 -4.55
N GLU A 153 -7.92 8.20 -4.17
CA GLU A 153 -7.55 9.30 -5.06
C GLU A 153 -6.41 8.88 -5.98
N GLU A 154 -5.38 8.26 -5.40
CA GLU A 154 -4.21 7.74 -6.10
C GLU A 154 -3.65 6.53 -5.33
N TYR A 155 -3.01 5.61 -6.03
CA TYR A 155 -2.09 4.66 -5.42
C TYR A 155 -0.88 4.42 -6.31
N GLU A 156 0.26 4.22 -5.69
CA GLU A 156 1.51 3.93 -6.38
C GLU A 156 2.17 2.70 -5.77
N VAL A 157 2.77 1.89 -6.64
CA VAL A 157 3.55 0.71 -6.25
C VAL A 157 4.99 0.93 -6.69
N PHE A 158 5.90 0.90 -5.73
CA PHE A 158 7.34 1.00 -5.96
C PHE A 158 8.01 -0.31 -5.64
N GLN A 159 9.03 -0.69 -6.41
CA GLN A 159 9.98 -1.73 -6.07
C GLN A 159 11.24 -1.11 -5.49
N ILE A 160 11.77 -1.71 -4.43
CA ILE A 160 13.08 -1.38 -3.87
C ILE A 160 14.14 -2.16 -4.67
N VAL A 161 15.14 -1.46 -5.22
CA VAL A 161 16.23 -2.01 -6.07
C VAL A 161 17.60 -1.91 -5.41
#